data_AF-A0A9N9GUG4-F1
#
_entry.id   AF-A0A9N9GUG4-F1
#
_cell.length_a   1.000
_cell.length_b   1.000
_cell.length_c   1.000
_cell.angle_alpha   90.00
_cell.angle_beta   90.00
_cell.angle_gamma   90.00
#
_symmetry.space_group_name_H-M   'P 1'
#
loop_
_entity.id
_entity.type
_entity.pdbx_description
1 polymer ?
#
loop_
_entity_poly.entity_id
_entity_poly.type
_entity_poly.pdbx_seq_one_letter_code
_entity_poly.pdbx_strand_id
1 'polypeptide(L)'
;PLTTIRPQSFLLRARTKKQISPQAAQKLAQKQKTKTPKKAVQAPADSRYEIMKRILYQTPKTEMPPMTEEELERHEIIERAWKLLMRNRREARERELQAKFRKMKQANRELERTSLTLFKAAQSMQPNTRFPKQMKIPTETPPLSGWNYTYTPPKASENEQEMR
;
A
#
# COMPACT_ATOMS: atom_id res chain seq x y z
N PRO A 1 1.73 -29.55 20.13
CA PRO A 1 1.12 -29.53 18.77
C PRO A 1 1.49 -28.23 18.01
N LEU A 2 2.54 -28.29 17.20
CA LEU A 2 3.06 -27.14 16.43
C LEU A 2 2.42 -27.13 15.03
N THR A 3 1.69 -26.08 14.69
CA THR A 3 1.08 -25.90 13.37
C THR A 3 2.05 -25.16 12.43
N THR A 4 2.60 -25.90 11.47
CA THR A 4 3.35 -25.36 10.31
C THR A 4 2.42 -24.56 9.41
N ILE A 5 2.73 -23.27 9.19
CA ILE A 5 1.99 -22.41 8.26
C ILE A 5 2.66 -22.51 6.88
N ARG A 6 1.95 -23.14 5.94
CA ARG A 6 2.34 -23.33 4.53
C ARG A 6 2.09 -22.03 3.74
N PRO A 7 3.02 -21.55 2.90
CA PRO A 7 2.76 -20.40 2.04
C PRO A 7 1.85 -20.78 0.86
N GLN A 8 0.84 -19.95 0.59
CA GLN A 8 -0.07 -20.09 -0.54
C GLN A 8 0.61 -19.68 -1.85
N SER A 9 0.59 -20.57 -2.83
CA SER A 9 1.07 -20.35 -4.20
C SER A 9 0.02 -19.59 -5.03
N PHE A 10 0.42 -18.48 -5.64
CA PHE A 10 -0.39 -17.74 -6.61
C PHE A 10 -0.36 -18.46 -7.98
N LEU A 11 -1.53 -18.86 -8.50
CA LEU A 11 -1.68 -19.44 -9.83
C LEU A 11 -1.70 -18.35 -10.92
N LEU A 12 -0.75 -18.38 -11.86
CA LEU A 12 -0.80 -17.57 -13.09
C LEU A 12 -1.72 -18.23 -14.13
N ARG A 13 -2.71 -17.49 -14.64
CA ARG A 13 -3.57 -17.90 -15.77
C ARG A 13 -2.82 -17.72 -17.10
N ALA A 14 -2.72 -18.78 -17.90
CA ALA A 14 -2.22 -18.72 -19.27
C ALA A 14 -3.26 -18.09 -20.23
N ARG A 15 -2.81 -17.19 -21.12
CA ARG A 15 -3.60 -16.67 -22.24
C ARG A 15 -3.21 -17.40 -23.53
N THR A 16 -4.19 -17.97 -24.23
CA THR A 16 -4.02 -18.63 -25.53
C THR A 16 -3.89 -17.59 -26.66
N LYS A 17 -2.91 -17.77 -27.54
CA LYS A 17 -2.72 -16.95 -28.76
C LYS A 17 -3.49 -17.59 -29.92
N LYS A 18 -4.37 -16.81 -30.56
CA LYS A 18 -5.06 -17.19 -31.81
C LYS A 18 -4.12 -16.91 -33.00
N GLN A 19 -3.75 -17.96 -33.74
CA GLN A 19 -2.93 -17.87 -34.95
C GLN A 19 -3.80 -17.38 -36.13
N ILE A 20 -3.33 -16.38 -36.88
CA ILE A 20 -3.95 -15.88 -38.10
C ILE A 20 -2.98 -16.20 -39.26
N SER A 21 -3.47 -16.90 -40.28
CA SER A 21 -2.68 -17.36 -41.43
C SER A 21 -2.39 -16.23 -42.44
N PRO A 22 -1.26 -16.28 -43.19
CA PRO A 22 -0.73 -15.12 -43.91
C PRO A 22 -1.05 -15.13 -45.42
N GLN A 23 -2.24 -15.56 -45.87
CA GLN A 23 -2.52 -15.71 -47.31
C GLN A 23 -3.64 -14.83 -47.90
N ALA A 24 -4.30 -13.98 -47.10
CA ALA A 24 -5.44 -13.20 -47.58
C ALA A 24 -5.15 -11.70 -47.86
N ALA A 25 -3.88 -11.27 -47.93
CA ALA A 25 -3.54 -9.83 -48.01
C ALA A 25 -2.77 -9.40 -49.28
N GLN A 26 -2.68 -10.26 -50.31
CA GLN A 26 -1.86 -9.98 -51.51
C GLN A 26 -2.60 -9.46 -52.75
N LYS A 27 -3.91 -9.20 -52.68
CA LYS A 27 -4.67 -8.66 -53.81
C LYS A 27 -5.45 -7.42 -53.42
N LEU A 28 -4.79 -6.26 -53.33
CA LEU A 28 -5.34 -4.94 -53.67
C LEU A 28 -4.29 -3.81 -53.48
N ALA A 29 -3.21 -3.80 -54.25
CA ALA A 29 -2.31 -2.63 -54.27
C ALA A 29 -1.41 -2.59 -55.51
N GLN A 30 -1.98 -2.43 -56.70
CA GLN A 30 -1.26 -1.94 -57.87
C GLN A 30 -1.96 -0.70 -58.42
N LYS A 31 -1.59 0.47 -57.88
CA LYS A 31 -1.67 1.74 -58.60
C LYS A 31 -0.62 2.69 -58.04
N GLN A 32 0.47 2.83 -58.79
CA GLN A 32 1.57 3.72 -58.47
C GLN A 32 1.11 5.18 -58.58
N LYS A 33 1.45 6.01 -57.58
CA LYS A 33 1.72 7.42 -57.78
C LYS A 33 2.97 7.79 -56.99
N THR A 34 3.92 8.30 -57.74
CA THR A 34 5.23 8.83 -57.33
C THR A 34 5.10 9.84 -56.20
N LYS A 35 5.67 9.50 -55.05
CA LYS A 35 6.16 10.46 -54.06
C LYS A 35 7.53 9.97 -53.61
N THR A 36 8.50 10.86 -53.65
CA THR A 36 9.85 10.68 -53.10
C THR A 36 9.79 9.98 -51.74
N PRO A 37 10.79 9.15 -51.37
CA PRO A 37 10.85 8.57 -50.04
C PRO A 37 11.14 9.71 -49.06
N LYS A 38 10.10 10.38 -48.58
CA LYS A 38 10.15 10.98 -47.26
C LYS A 38 10.41 9.79 -46.35
N LYS A 39 11.65 9.66 -45.85
CA LYS A 39 11.93 8.87 -44.65
C LYS A 39 10.73 9.07 -43.75
N ALA A 40 9.99 8.01 -43.47
CA ALA A 40 9.02 8.04 -42.40
C ALA A 40 9.87 8.41 -41.19
N VAL A 41 9.84 9.69 -40.82
CA VAL A 41 10.30 10.15 -39.52
C VAL A 41 9.39 9.36 -38.61
N GLN A 42 9.89 8.22 -38.13
CA GLN A 42 9.29 7.50 -37.03
C GLN A 42 8.97 8.61 -36.04
N ALA A 43 7.68 8.89 -35.84
CA ALA A 43 7.24 9.88 -34.86
C ALA A 43 8.10 9.61 -33.63
N PRO A 44 8.91 10.58 -33.17
CA PRO A 44 10.05 10.30 -32.31
C PRO A 44 9.53 9.42 -31.19
N ALA A 45 9.92 8.13 -31.22
CA ALA A 45 9.50 7.20 -30.20
C ALA A 45 9.86 7.90 -28.90
N ASP A 46 8.82 8.22 -28.11
CA ASP A 46 8.90 9.24 -27.05
C ASP A 46 10.21 9.04 -26.31
N SER A 47 11.13 10.00 -26.36
CA SER A 47 12.45 9.84 -25.73
C SER A 47 12.30 9.46 -24.25
N ARG A 48 11.19 9.88 -23.62
CA ARG A 48 10.76 9.46 -22.29
C ARG A 48 10.47 7.96 -22.19
N TYR A 49 9.85 7.35 -23.20
CA TYR A 49 9.62 5.90 -23.27
C TYR A 49 10.94 5.12 -23.32
N GLU A 50 11.89 5.54 -24.16
CA GLU A 50 13.20 4.90 -24.24
C GLU A 50 14.02 5.11 -22.94
N ILE A 51 13.94 6.29 -22.32
CA ILE A 51 14.54 6.57 -21.01
C ILE A 51 13.91 5.70 -19.91
N MET A 52 12.57 5.60 -19.87
CA MET A 52 11.86 4.73 -18.91
C MET A 52 12.26 3.27 -19.10
N LYS A 53 12.33 2.79 -20.35
CA LYS A 53 12.77 1.43 -20.67
C LYS A 53 14.22 1.18 -20.25
N ARG A 54 15.11 2.17 -20.47
CA ARG A 54 16.49 2.12 -20.00
C ARG A 54 16.58 2.06 -18.48
N ILE A 55 15.87 2.92 -17.76
CA ILE A 55 15.86 2.94 -16.30
C ILE A 55 15.33 1.61 -15.73
N LEU A 56 14.24 1.09 -16.27
CA LEU A 56 13.60 -0.13 -15.75
C LEU A 56 14.38 -1.41 -16.05
N TYR A 57 15.02 -1.48 -17.23
CA TYR A 57 15.57 -2.75 -17.71
C TYR A 57 17.08 -2.76 -17.96
N GLN A 58 17.70 -1.60 -18.21
CA GLN A 58 19.12 -1.49 -18.53
C GLN A 58 19.97 -0.93 -17.38
N THR A 59 19.35 -0.49 -16.28
CA THR A 59 20.09 -0.16 -15.05
C THR A 59 20.75 -1.45 -14.56
N PRO A 60 22.09 -1.55 -14.59
CA PRO A 60 22.77 -2.77 -14.17
C PRO A 60 22.43 -3.03 -12.70
N LYS A 61 22.05 -4.26 -12.38
CA LYS A 61 21.93 -4.67 -10.99
C LYS A 61 23.35 -4.71 -10.44
N THR A 62 23.60 -3.98 -9.35
CA THR A 62 24.88 -4.07 -8.66
C THR A 62 25.01 -5.48 -8.10
N GLU A 63 25.99 -6.24 -8.59
CA GLU A 63 26.35 -7.51 -7.97
C GLU A 63 26.92 -7.22 -6.58
N MET A 64 26.41 -7.92 -5.57
CA MET A 64 26.89 -7.76 -4.21
C MET A 64 28.35 -8.23 -4.14
N PRO A 65 29.26 -7.48 -3.50
CA PRO A 65 30.62 -7.98 -3.24
C PRO A 65 30.56 -9.33 -2.51
N PRO A 66 31.46 -10.29 -2.83
CA PRO A 66 31.54 -11.52 -2.07
C PRO A 66 31.88 -11.19 -0.63
N MET A 67 30.99 -11.57 0.27
CA MET A 67 31.15 -11.35 1.70
C MET A 67 32.18 -12.36 2.25
N THR A 68 33.10 -11.89 3.08
CA THR A 68 34.00 -12.81 3.81
C THR A 68 33.18 -13.64 4.80
N GLU A 69 33.68 -14.82 5.21
CA GLU A 69 32.95 -15.69 6.16
C GLU A 69 32.64 -14.95 7.47
N GLU A 70 33.60 -14.19 8.01
CA GLU A 70 33.39 -13.40 9.22
C GLU A 70 32.32 -12.31 9.05
N GLU A 71 32.22 -11.71 7.87
CA GLU A 71 31.18 -10.74 7.56
C GLU A 71 29.80 -11.39 7.47
N LEU A 72 29.74 -12.62 6.93
CA LEU A 72 28.51 -13.39 6.87
C LEU A 72 28.01 -13.73 8.28
N GLU A 73 28.90 -14.18 9.17
CA GLU A 73 28.57 -14.42 10.58
C GLU A 73 28.05 -13.15 11.26
N ARG A 74 28.73 -12.00 11.07
CA ARG A 74 28.27 -10.71 11.60
C ARG A 74 26.90 -10.34 11.07
N HIS A 75 26.66 -10.52 9.77
CA HIS A 75 25.38 -10.27 9.14
C HIS A 75 24.27 -11.14 9.76
N GLU A 76 24.52 -12.44 9.96
CA GLU A 76 23.56 -13.34 10.57
C GLU A 76 23.22 -12.95 12.02
N ILE A 77 24.20 -12.53 12.80
CA ILE A 77 24.01 -12.09 14.18
C ILE A 77 23.11 -10.85 14.21
N ILE A 78 23.39 -9.85 13.37
CA ILE A 78 22.60 -8.62 13.27
C ILE A 78 21.16 -8.95 12.87
N GLU A 79 20.97 -9.80 11.87
CA GLU A 79 19.65 -10.23 11.40
C GLU A 79 18.86 -10.96 12.49
N ARG A 80 19.49 -11.89 13.21
CA ARG A 80 18.85 -12.61 14.32
C ARG A 80 18.46 -11.65 15.45
N ALA A 81 19.36 -10.73 15.84
CA ALA A 81 19.10 -9.73 16.86
C ALA A 81 17.94 -8.79 16.46
N TRP A 82 17.91 -8.35 15.21
CA TRP A 82 16.82 -7.52 14.66
C TRP A 82 15.48 -8.27 14.70
N LYS A 83 15.44 -9.53 14.26
CA LYS A 83 14.23 -10.37 14.32
C LYS A 83 13.73 -10.52 15.75
N LEU A 84 14.63 -10.75 16.71
CA LEU A 84 14.29 -10.82 18.13
C LEU A 84 13.72 -9.50 18.65
N LEU A 85 14.34 -8.37 18.33
CA LEU A 85 13.84 -7.03 18.69
C LEU A 85 12.43 -6.79 18.13
N MET A 86 12.20 -7.12 16.86
CA MET A 86 10.89 -6.97 16.22
C MET A 86 9.83 -7.87 16.85
N ARG A 87 10.17 -9.11 17.24
CA ARG A 87 9.29 -10.00 17.98
C ARG A 87 8.90 -9.37 19.32
N ASN A 88 9.89 -8.93 20.10
CA ASN A 88 9.65 -8.34 21.42
C ASN A 88 8.78 -7.07 21.33
N ARG A 89 9.01 -6.21 20.31
CA ARG A 89 8.16 -5.03 20.05
C ARG A 89 6.73 -5.41 19.70
N ARG A 90 6.51 -6.48 18.94
CA ARG A 90 5.18 -6.99 18.60
C ARG A 90 4.45 -7.49 19.85
N GLU A 91 5.10 -8.35 20.63
CA GLU A 91 4.56 -8.90 21.87
C GLU A 91 4.24 -7.80 22.90
N ALA A 92 5.07 -6.76 22.99
CA ALA A 92 4.81 -5.62 23.86
C ALA A 92 3.53 -4.87 23.45
N ARG A 93 3.36 -4.56 22.15
CA ARG A 93 2.14 -3.93 21.64
C ARG A 93 0.90 -4.79 21.86
N GLU A 94 1.02 -6.11 21.67
CA GLU A 94 -0.08 -7.04 21.88
C GLU A 94 -0.49 -7.11 23.36
N ARG A 95 0.48 -7.19 24.27
CA ARG A 95 0.22 -7.12 25.72
C ARG A 95 -0.49 -5.82 26.12
N GLU A 96 -0.04 -4.69 25.59
CA GLU A 96 -0.68 -3.40 25.84
C GLU A 96 -2.11 -3.35 25.31
N LEU A 97 -2.34 -3.81 24.07
CA LEU A 97 -3.68 -3.88 23.48
C LEU A 97 -4.60 -4.81 24.27
N GLN A 98 -4.09 -5.95 24.73
CA GLN A 98 -4.84 -6.89 25.55
C GLN A 98 -5.20 -6.28 26.91
N ALA A 99 -4.29 -5.52 27.54
CA ALA A 99 -4.55 -4.82 28.78
C ALA A 99 -5.64 -3.73 28.60
N LYS A 100 -5.54 -2.94 27.53
CA LYS A 100 -6.56 -1.94 27.15
C LYS A 100 -7.93 -2.59 26.96
N PHE A 101 -8.00 -3.70 26.22
CA PHE A 101 -9.23 -4.45 26.00
C PHE A 101 -9.82 -5.01 27.30
N ARG A 102 -8.99 -5.57 28.20
CA ARG A 102 -9.43 -6.06 29.51
C ARG A 102 -10.06 -4.94 30.34
N LYS A 103 -9.43 -3.76 30.39
CA LYS A 103 -9.95 -2.59 31.10
C LYS A 103 -11.27 -2.08 30.49
N MET A 104 -11.34 -1.99 29.16
CA MET A 104 -12.58 -1.65 28.45
C MET A 104 -13.71 -2.61 28.78
N LYS A 105 -13.45 -3.92 28.80
CA LYS A 105 -14.45 -4.95 29.15
C LYS A 105 -14.90 -4.83 30.61
N GLN A 106 -13.98 -4.54 31.53
CA GLN A 106 -14.31 -4.29 32.93
C GLN A 106 -15.25 -3.09 33.06
N ALA A 107 -14.89 -1.96 32.45
CA ALA A 107 -15.71 -0.74 32.48
C ALA A 107 -17.11 -0.98 31.87
N ASN A 108 -17.21 -1.70 30.75
CA ASN A 108 -18.50 -2.04 30.16
C ASN A 108 -19.38 -2.91 31.07
N ARG A 109 -18.78 -3.86 31.81
CA ARG A 109 -19.51 -4.68 32.80
C ARG A 109 -20.02 -3.84 33.98
N GLU A 110 -19.21 -2.88 34.43
CA GLU A 110 -19.63 -1.95 35.47
C GLU A 110 -20.78 -1.05 34.98
N LEU A 111 -20.67 -0.54 33.75
CA LEU A 111 -21.71 0.27 33.12
C LEU A 111 -23.04 -0.50 33.01
N GLU A 112 -22.99 -1.76 32.56
CA GLU A 112 -24.16 -2.65 32.46
C GLU A 112 -24.88 -2.84 33.81
N ARG A 113 -24.13 -2.95 34.91
CA ARG A 113 -24.70 -3.08 36.26
C ARG A 113 -25.32 -1.78 36.76
N THR A 114 -24.74 -0.63 36.42
CA THR A 114 -25.19 0.68 36.91
C THR A 114 -26.34 1.28 36.09
N SER A 115 -26.28 1.19 34.76
CA SER A 115 -27.25 1.85 33.86
C SER A 115 -27.33 1.14 32.52
N LEU A 116 -28.49 0.50 32.29
CA LEU A 116 -28.76 -0.21 31.04
C LEU A 116 -28.91 0.75 29.84
N THR A 117 -29.38 1.98 30.05
CA THR A 117 -29.57 2.96 28.96
C THR A 117 -28.24 3.42 28.38
N LEU A 118 -27.29 3.78 29.24
CA LEU A 118 -25.95 4.17 28.84
C LEU A 118 -25.18 3.00 28.21
N PHE A 119 -25.34 1.79 28.76
CA PHE A 119 -24.75 0.59 28.17
C PHE A 119 -25.25 0.34 26.74
N LYS A 120 -26.57 0.43 26.49
CA LYS A 120 -27.15 0.30 25.15
C LYS A 120 -26.65 1.39 24.20
N ALA A 121 -26.56 2.63 24.68
CA ALA A 121 -26.03 3.74 23.89
C ALA A 121 -24.56 3.52 23.50
N ALA A 122 -23.72 3.06 24.44
CA ALA A 122 -22.32 2.76 24.17
C ALA A 122 -22.12 1.61 23.17
N GLN A 123 -23.02 0.63 23.16
CA GLN A 123 -22.99 -0.50 22.22
C GLN A 123 -23.57 -0.17 20.83
N SER A 124 -24.17 1.01 20.67
CA SER A 124 -24.68 1.44 19.36
C SER A 124 -23.51 1.69 18.40
N MET A 125 -23.50 0.95 17.29
CA MET A 125 -22.50 1.16 16.24
C MET A 125 -22.86 2.42 15.46
N GLN A 126 -21.91 3.35 15.37
CA GLN A 126 -22.02 4.56 14.57
C GLN A 126 -21.55 4.24 13.13
N PRO A 127 -22.46 4.17 12.14
CA PRO A 127 -22.17 3.59 10.82
C PRO A 127 -21.13 4.38 10.00
N ASN A 128 -20.91 5.66 10.33
CA ASN A 128 -19.99 6.54 9.60
C ASN A 128 -18.83 7.05 10.46
N THR A 129 -18.36 6.26 11.41
CA THR A 129 -17.22 6.63 12.26
C THR A 129 -15.94 6.65 11.43
N ARG A 130 -15.34 7.83 11.26
CA ARG A 130 -14.05 8.03 10.57
C ARG A 130 -13.08 8.73 11.49
N PHE A 131 -11.79 8.51 11.25
CA PHE A 131 -10.77 9.32 11.89
C PHE A 131 -10.87 10.78 11.43
N PRO A 132 -10.73 11.76 12.34
CA PRO A 132 -10.77 13.17 11.97
C PRO A 132 -9.58 13.53 11.07
N LYS A 133 -9.82 14.33 10.03
CA LYS A 133 -8.78 14.75 9.06
C LYS A 133 -7.64 15.54 9.69
N GLN A 134 -7.91 16.19 10.82
CA GLN A 134 -6.97 16.98 11.60
C GLN A 134 -5.93 16.11 12.31
N MET A 135 -6.22 14.82 12.54
CA MET A 135 -5.27 13.87 13.13
C MET A 135 -4.27 13.42 12.07
N LYS A 136 -3.12 14.11 12.02
CA LYS A 136 -2.05 13.84 11.06
C LYS A 136 -1.17 12.68 11.50
N ILE A 137 -0.52 12.04 10.54
CA ILE A 137 0.56 11.08 10.78
C ILE A 137 1.75 11.87 11.37
N PRO A 138 2.42 11.35 12.42
CA PRO A 138 3.62 11.98 12.97
C PRO A 138 4.69 12.20 11.89
N THR A 139 5.31 13.38 11.89
CA THR A 139 6.44 13.74 11.03
C THR A 139 7.74 13.74 11.83
N GLU A 140 8.87 13.45 11.18
CA GLU A 140 10.21 13.43 11.82
C GLU A 140 10.58 14.78 12.45
N THR A 141 10.31 15.88 11.74
CA THR A 141 10.50 17.24 12.24
C THR A 141 9.13 17.90 12.42
N PRO A 142 8.87 18.56 13.56
CA PRO A 142 7.61 19.27 13.78
C PRO A 142 7.50 20.50 12.85
N PRO A 143 6.28 20.96 12.52
CA PRO A 143 6.09 22.18 11.74
C PRO A 143 6.48 23.42 12.54
N LEU A 144 6.91 24.48 11.85
CA LEU A 144 7.29 25.76 12.48
C LEU A 144 6.15 26.39 13.29
N SER A 145 4.91 26.22 12.82
CA SER A 145 3.70 26.70 13.51
C SER A 145 3.34 25.87 14.77
N GLY A 146 3.98 24.73 15.01
CA GLY A 146 3.68 23.85 16.15
C GLY A 146 2.22 23.39 16.18
N TRP A 147 1.49 23.81 17.23
CA TRP A 147 0.08 23.48 17.47
C TRP A 147 -0.85 24.64 17.11
N ASN A 148 -2.01 24.35 16.53
CA ASN A 148 -3.00 25.38 16.17
C ASN A 148 -3.96 25.64 17.35
N TYR A 149 -3.75 26.74 18.07
CA TYR A 149 -4.59 27.16 19.19
C TYR A 149 -5.88 27.90 18.76
N THR A 150 -5.96 28.37 17.52
CA THR A 150 -7.11 29.14 16.99
C THR A 150 -8.03 28.25 16.14
N TYR A 151 -8.15 26.97 16.49
CA TYR A 151 -8.96 26.02 15.73
C TYR A 151 -10.46 26.31 15.89
N THR A 152 -11.15 26.47 14.76
CA THR A 152 -12.62 26.55 14.70
C THR A 152 -13.15 25.36 13.92
N PRO A 153 -14.09 24.57 14.47
CA PRO A 153 -14.69 23.46 13.74
C PRO A 153 -15.45 23.99 12.51
N PRO A 154 -15.43 23.26 11.38
CA PRO A 154 -16.23 23.64 10.23
C PRO A 154 -17.71 23.66 10.64
N LYS A 155 -18.42 24.75 10.33
CA LYS A 155 -19.87 24.81 10.48
C LYS A 155 -20.46 23.71 9.61
N ALA A 156 -21.38 22.92 10.15
CA ALA A 156 -22.11 21.92 9.36
C ALA A 156 -22.75 22.66 8.18
N SER A 157 -22.31 22.36 6.96
CA SER A 157 -22.82 23.01 5.76
C SER A 157 -24.31 22.73 5.65
N GLU A 158 -25.10 23.77 5.42
CA GLU A 158 -26.57 23.77 5.24
C GLU A 158 -27.06 22.73 4.21
N ASN A 159 -26.16 22.23 3.34
CA ASN A 159 -26.41 21.19 2.35
C ASN A 159 -26.83 19.81 2.91
N GLU A 160 -26.69 19.54 4.21
CA GLU A 160 -27.21 18.31 4.84
C GLU A 160 -28.69 18.42 5.27
N GLN A 161 -29.28 19.62 5.25
CA GLN A 161 -30.70 19.84 5.60
C GLN A 161 -31.68 19.60 4.43
N GLU A 162 -31.23 19.64 3.16
CA GLU A 162 -32.08 19.36 1.99
C GLU A 162 -32.20 17.86 1.64
N MET A 163 -31.45 16.99 2.34
CA MET A 163 -31.39 15.53 2.07
C MET A 163 -31.96 14.68 3.22
N ARG A 164 -32.77 15.28 4.11
CA ARG A 164 -33.59 14.60 5.11
C ARG A 164 -35.07 14.83 4.82
#